data_AF-A0A6A5A2D7-F1
#
_entry.id   AF-A0A6A5A2D7-F1
#
_cell.length_a   1.000
_cell.length_b   1.000
_cell.length_c   1.000
_cell.angle_alpha   90.00
_cell.angle_beta   90.00
_cell.angle_gamma   90.00
#
_symmetry.space_group_name_H-M   'P 1'
#
loop_
_entity.id
_entity.type
_entity.pdbx_description
1 polymer ?
#
loop_
_entity_poly.entity_id
_entity_poly.type
_entity_poly.pdbx_seq_one_letter_code
_entity_poly.pdbx_strand_id
1 'polypeptide(L)'
;MFPFSTVVAVTDATNTPFAYLFVTAIEHINIQDLTLDHANGEGLPTLADLHATLHRFYTPDQLEPGTRCLVLHFRLVAAAVGQGASI
;
A
#
# COMPACT_ATOMS: atom_id res chain seq x y z
N MET A 1 -21.75 8.83 -0.14
CA MET A 1 -20.33 9.16 0.00
C MET A 1 -19.94 8.87 1.45
N PHE A 2 -19.27 7.74 1.70
CA PHE A 2 -18.73 7.46 3.03
C PHE A 2 -17.46 8.28 3.20
N PRO A 3 -17.35 9.20 4.16
CA PRO A 3 -16.10 9.90 4.40
C PRO A 3 -15.11 8.85 4.94
N PHE A 4 -14.06 8.55 4.16
CA PHE A 4 -12.97 7.72 4.63
C PHE A 4 -12.33 8.42 5.85
N SER A 5 -12.28 7.75 6.99
CA SER A 5 -11.72 8.31 8.24
C SER A 5 -10.72 7.34 8.88
N THR A 6 -10.01 6.57 8.05
CA THR A 6 -9.07 5.56 8.53
C THR A 6 -7.66 6.12 8.49
N VAL A 7 -7.05 6.23 9.67
CA VAL A 7 -5.62 6.47 9.83
C VAL A 7 -4.96 5.15 10.23
N VAL A 8 -3.90 4.78 9.51
CA VAL A 8 -3.11 3.58 9.77
C VAL A 8 -1.74 3.99 10.27
N ALA A 9 -1.32 3.43 11.40
CA ALA A 9 0.06 3.56 11.86
C ALA A 9 0.93 2.53 11.12
N VAL A 10 2.01 3.00 10.50
CA VAL A 10 3.03 2.14 9.92
C VAL A 10 4.11 1.93 10.96
N THR A 11 4.40 0.67 11.25
CA THR A 11 5.34 0.27 12.30
C THR A 11 6.57 -0.41 11.70
N ASP A 12 7.69 -0.30 12.39
CA ASP A 12 8.87 -1.10 12.09
C ASP A 12 8.72 -2.57 12.59
N ALA A 13 9.78 -3.37 12.41
CA ALA A 13 9.80 -4.77 12.85
C ALA A 13 9.68 -4.97 14.37
N THR A 14 9.85 -3.90 15.17
CA THR A 14 9.69 -3.90 16.63
C THR A 14 8.30 -3.40 17.07
N ASN A 15 7.38 -3.17 16.12
CA ASN A 15 6.07 -2.56 16.31
C ASN A 15 6.12 -1.08 16.75
N THR A 16 7.23 -0.38 16.51
CA THR A 16 7.34 1.05 16.80
C THR A 16 6.76 1.86 15.62
N PRO A 17 5.73 2.71 15.83
CA PRO A 17 5.18 3.55 14.76
C PRO A 17 6.18 4.58 14.26
N PHE A 18 6.39 4.66 12.95
CA PHE A 18 7.25 5.68 12.31
C PHE A 18 6.50 6.59 11.32
N ALA A 19 5.28 6.24 10.90
CA ALA A 19 4.45 7.07 10.04
C ALA A 19 2.97 6.83 10.29
N TYR A 20 2.15 7.83 9.98
CA TYR A 20 0.69 7.73 9.98
C TYR A 20 0.16 8.06 8.60
N LEU A 21 -0.60 7.13 8.02
CA LEU A 21 -1.16 7.23 6.68
C LEU A 21 -2.68 7.43 6.77
N PHE A 22 -3.22 8.33 5.97
CA PHE A 22 -4.65 8.50 5.80
C PHE A 22 -5.08 7.87 4.48
N VAL A 23 -5.96 6.88 4.54
CA VAL A 23 -6.50 6.21 3.34
C VAL A 23 -7.45 7.17 2.64
N THR A 24 -7.13 7.51 1.39
CA THR A 24 -7.89 8.45 0.57
C THR A 24 -8.87 7.76 -0.37
N ALA A 25 -8.57 6.53 -0.79
CA ALA A 25 -9.44 5.72 -1.62
C ALA A 25 -9.14 4.23 -1.43
N ILE A 26 -10.14 3.40 -1.73
CA ILE A 26 -10.01 1.94 -1.79
C ILE A 26 -10.55 1.51 -3.14
N GLU A 27 -9.71 0.86 -3.93
CA GLU A 27 -10.10 0.31 -5.22
C GLU A 27 -10.19 -1.22 -5.12
N HIS A 28 -11.22 -1.76 -5.77
CA HIS A 28 -11.43 -3.21 -5.88
C HIS A 28 -11.16 -3.57 -7.34
N ILE A 29 -10.04 -4.25 -7.59
CA ILE A 29 -9.55 -4.54 -8.93
C ILE A 29 -9.12 -6.00 -9.01
N ASN A 30 -9.10 -6.59 -10.20
CA ASN A 30 -8.51 -7.92 -10.36
C ASN A 30 -7.01 -7.80 -10.56
N ILE A 31 -6.24 -8.81 -10.14
CA ILE A 31 -4.78 -8.85 -10.28
C ILE A 31 -4.35 -8.58 -11.74
N GLN A 32 -5.05 -9.12 -12.74
CA GLN A 32 -4.67 -8.93 -14.14
C GLN A 32 -4.96 -7.52 -14.69
N ASP A 33 -5.79 -6.74 -13.99
CA ASP A 33 -6.20 -5.40 -14.40
C ASP A 33 -5.30 -4.31 -13.77
N LEU A 34 -4.29 -4.70 -12.98
CA LEU A 34 -3.29 -3.78 -12.44
C LEU A 34 -2.55 -3.07 -13.58
N THR A 35 -2.27 -1.79 -13.36
CA THR A 35 -1.70 -0.89 -14.38
C THR A 35 -0.35 -0.34 -13.94
N LEU A 36 0.35 0.34 -14.85
CA LEU A 36 1.59 1.04 -14.53
C LEU A 36 1.40 2.09 -13.42
N ASP A 37 0.24 2.73 -13.33
CA ASP A 37 -0.05 3.72 -12.28
C ASP A 37 -0.07 3.08 -10.89
N HIS A 38 -0.56 1.84 -10.78
CA HIS A 38 -0.51 1.07 -9.55
C HIS A 38 0.93 0.74 -9.15
N ALA A 39 1.77 0.36 -10.13
CA ALA A 39 3.19 0.12 -9.88
C ALA A 39 3.91 1.40 -9.41
N ASN A 40 3.65 2.52 -10.07
CA ASN A 40 4.19 3.83 -9.68
C ASN A 40 3.75 4.23 -8.26
N GLY A 41 2.50 3.93 -7.88
CA GLY A 41 1.97 4.16 -6.53
C GLY A 41 2.71 3.36 -5.45
N GLU A 42 3.17 2.15 -5.77
CA GLU A 42 4.02 1.31 -4.92
C GLU A 42 5.52 1.68 -5.01
N GLY A 43 5.88 2.70 -5.80
CA GLY A 43 7.27 3.11 -6.02
C GLY A 43 8.06 2.16 -6.94
N LEU A 44 7.38 1.34 -7.74
CA LEU A 44 7.98 0.40 -8.68
C LEU A 44 7.98 0.98 -10.11
N PRO A 45 9.05 0.79 -10.90
CA PRO A 45 9.19 1.47 -12.18
C PRO A 45 8.39 0.82 -13.32
N THR A 46 7.97 -0.44 -13.17
CA THR A 46 7.22 -1.16 -14.20
C THR A 46 6.10 -2.04 -13.61
N LEU A 47 5.10 -2.33 -14.44
CA LEU A 47 4.04 -3.30 -14.10
C LEU A 47 4.61 -4.72 -13.87
N ALA A 48 5.67 -5.09 -14.59
CA ALA A 48 6.32 -6.38 -14.41
C ALA A 48 6.98 -6.50 -13.03
N ASP A 49 7.58 -5.42 -12.52
CA ASP A 49 8.16 -5.39 -11.17
C ASP A 49 7.10 -5.49 -10.08
N LEU A 50 5.92 -4.90 -10.30
CA LEU A 50 4.77 -5.07 -9.41
C LEU A 50 4.33 -6.53 -9.35
N HIS A 51 4.10 -7.18 -10.49
CA HIS A 51 3.74 -8.60 -10.52
C HIS A 51 4.82 -9.47 -9.89
N ALA A 52 6.09 -9.24 -10.20
CA ALA A 52 7.20 -9.97 -9.61
C ALA A 52 7.24 -9.80 -8.08
N THR A 53 6.97 -8.60 -7.57
CA THR A 53 6.87 -8.33 -6.14
C THR A 53 5.71 -9.11 -5.52
N LEU A 54 4.52 -9.09 -6.13
CA LEU A 54 3.35 -9.86 -5.65
C LEU A 54 3.66 -11.36 -5.58
N HIS A 55 4.31 -11.94 -6.59
CA HIS A 55 4.71 -13.35 -6.60
C HIS A 55 5.71 -13.73 -5.49
N ARG A 56 6.37 -12.76 -4.83
CA ARG A 56 7.24 -13.03 -3.67
C ARG A 56 6.46 -13.13 -2.37
N PHE A 57 5.27 -12.50 -2.29
CA PHE A 57 4.47 -12.40 -1.07
C PHE A 57 3.25 -13.32 -1.06
N TYR A 58 2.70 -13.65 -2.22
CA TYR A 58 1.47 -14.43 -2.36
C TYR A 58 1.72 -15.74 -3.11
N THR A 59 0.93 -16.77 -2.78
CA THR A 59 1.00 -18.06 -3.49
C THR A 59 0.36 -17.95 -4.87
N PRO A 60 0.73 -18.82 -5.84
CA PRO A 60 0.21 -18.73 -7.21
C PRO A 60 -1.33 -18.73 -7.30
N ASP A 61 -2.01 -19.53 -6.47
CA ASP A 61 -3.47 -19.61 -6.41
C ASP A 61 -4.14 -18.30 -5.95
N GLN A 62 -3.39 -17.43 -5.26
CA GLN A 62 -3.83 -16.09 -4.84
C GLN A 62 -3.56 -15.01 -5.89
N LEU A 63 -2.97 -15.37 -7.02
CA LEU A 63 -2.60 -14.45 -8.11
C LEU A 63 -3.18 -14.89 -9.46
N GLU A 64 -4.06 -15.88 -9.47
CA GLU A 64 -4.73 -16.36 -10.69
C GLU A 64 -5.64 -15.27 -11.29
N PRO A 65 -5.83 -15.28 -12.62
CA PRO A 65 -6.77 -14.37 -13.27
C PRO A 65 -8.16 -14.42 -12.65
N GLY A 66 -8.73 -13.24 -12.37
CA GLY A 66 -10.01 -13.10 -11.67
C GLY A 66 -9.89 -13.01 -10.15
N THR A 67 -8.68 -13.19 -9.58
CA THR A 67 -8.45 -12.90 -8.17
C THR A 67 -8.55 -11.40 -7.93
N ARG A 68 -9.41 -11.04 -6.98
CA ARG A 68 -9.62 -9.65 -6.57
C ARG A 68 -8.59 -9.24 -5.54
N CYS A 69 -7.99 -8.08 -5.73
CA CYS A 69 -7.17 -7.41 -4.72
C CYS A 69 -7.78 -6.07 -4.33
N LEU A 70 -7.32 -5.56 -3.19
CA LEU A 70 -7.64 -4.22 -2.70
C LEU A 70 -6.40 -3.35 -2.89
N VAL A 71 -6.56 -2.24 -3.60
CA VAL A 71 -5.53 -1.20 -3.68
C VAL A 71 -5.93 -0.09 -2.72
N LEU A 72 -5.03 0.23 -1.79
CA LEU A 72 -5.23 1.30 -0.81
C LEU A 72 -4.42 2.51 -1.24
N HIS A 73 -5.11 3.57 -1.66
CA HIS A 73 -4.47 4.86 -1.90
C HIS A 73 -4.42 5.62 -0.58
N PHE A 74 -3.27 6.20 -0.27
CA PHE A 74 -3.08 6.94 0.96
C PHE A 74 -2.21 8.17 0.76
N ARG A 75 -2.29 9.08 1.72
CA ARG A 75 -1.33 10.19 1.88
C ARG A 75 -0.71 10.14 3.27
N LEU A 76 0.55 10.58 3.36
CA LEU A 76 1.21 10.78 4.64
C LEU A 76 0.50 11.90 5.43
N VAL A 77 0.18 11.62 6.69
CA VAL A 77 -0.37 12.61 7.64
C VAL A 77 0.75 13.21 8.47
N ALA A 78 1.57 12.34 9.05
CA ALA A 78 2.71 12.70 9.87
C ALA A 78 3.76 11.58 9.81
N ALA A 79 5.03 11.96 9.71
CA ALA A 79 6.11 11.10 10.14
C ALA A 79 6.14 11.14 11.68
N ALA A 80 6.31 9.99 12.33
CA ALA A 80 6.59 10.00 13.75
C ALA A 80 7.99 10.60 13.91
N VAL A 81 8.05 11.85 14.38
CA VAL A 81 9.32 12.47 14.75
C VAL A 81 9.91 11.56 15.83
N GLY A 82 11.09 10.98 15.54
CA GLY A 82 11.81 10.17 16.52
C GLY A 82 11.86 10.92 17.84
N GLN A 83 11.67 10.20 18.94
CA GLN A 83 11.96 10.73 20.27
C GLN A 83 13.37 11.36 20.25
N GLY A 84 13.47 12.69 20.14
CA GLY A 84 14.77 13.38 20.15
C GLY A 84 15.03 14.54 19.19
N ALA A 85 14.07 15.08 18.43
CA ALA A 85 14.26 16.38 17.79
C ALA A 85 13.42 17.45 18.49
N SER A 86 14.05 18.19 19.43
CA SER A 86 13.51 19.47 19.90
C SER A 86 13.45 20.45 18.73
N ILE A 87 12.39 21.27 18.75
CA ILE A 87 12.23 22.47 17.92
C ILE A 87 13.32 23.48 18.29
#